data_AF-A0AAD2CBR7-F1
#
_entry.id   AF-A0AAD2CBR7-F1
#
_cell.length_a   1.000
_cell.length_b   1.000
_cell.length_c   1.000
_cell.angle_alpha   90.00
_cell.angle_beta   90.00
_cell.angle_gamma   90.00
#
_symmetry.space_group_name_H-M   'P 1'
#
loop_
_entity.id
_entity.type
_entity.pdbx_description
1 polymer ?
#
loop_
_entity_poly.entity_id
_entity_poly.type
_entity_poly.pdbx_seq_one_letter_code
_entity_poly.pdbx_strand_id
1 'polypeptide(L)'
;QLLATVQDAERRELLDDIRAIELRIERGVCPSRVAKAHSVWTTCVAFCDSLTLDPGLSAVDDPLLIILLFGTQWRRGKIAPRKRQVRGRTAEDAMRQVGQAFSSLGLLYPRMNRYAPGTMNFPWTRLLKSWKKEDPAAQRVHPLPKSLLRQASKLATKPTSTHAAKAMNRLMWLGFSFLLRPGEFLSKAGTQFPFKLKQVFFCINDAEFRGDVIPLRLLDTSLVTFAGLIFEKPKNAVPDEKIGLGTSFNADNPTATLIAIVRHLQQSQHTTGDTPLFTYYSEFGVPCNVTDQMMTKYLRAVALSVEVD
;
A
#
# COMPACT_ATOMS: atom_id res chain seq x y z
N GLN A 1 -19.80 -29.16 -18.58
CA GLN A 1 -21.05 -29.62 -19.24
C GLN A 1 -21.84 -28.49 -19.90
N LEU A 2 -21.96 -27.29 -19.29
CA LEU A 2 -22.68 -26.13 -19.86
C LEU A 2 -22.23 -25.64 -21.25
N LEU A 3 -20.97 -25.85 -21.64
CA LEU A 3 -20.43 -25.35 -22.92
C LEU A 3 -20.47 -26.36 -24.06
N ALA A 4 -20.83 -27.62 -23.79
CA ALA A 4 -20.64 -28.72 -24.75
C ALA A 4 -21.61 -28.68 -25.95
N THR A 5 -22.73 -27.95 -25.84
CA THR A 5 -23.83 -27.93 -26.81
C THR A 5 -24.06 -26.55 -27.47
N VAL A 6 -23.17 -25.59 -27.25
CA VAL A 6 -23.29 -24.19 -27.72
C VAL A 6 -22.50 -23.99 -29.02
N GLN A 7 -23.02 -23.22 -29.98
CA GLN A 7 -22.29 -22.94 -31.24
C GLN A 7 -20.96 -22.23 -30.96
N ASP A 8 -19.92 -22.46 -31.78
CA ASP A 8 -18.55 -21.99 -31.51
C ASP A 8 -18.40 -20.46 -31.38
N ALA A 9 -19.32 -19.68 -31.95
CA ALA A 9 -19.35 -18.23 -31.80
C ALA A 9 -19.88 -17.82 -30.41
N GLU A 10 -21.03 -18.37 -30.01
CA GLU A 10 -21.66 -18.16 -28.69
C GLU A 10 -20.77 -18.70 -27.55
N ARG A 11 -20.06 -19.81 -27.79
CA ARG A 11 -19.07 -20.34 -26.83
C ARG A 11 -17.92 -19.36 -26.60
N ARG A 12 -17.44 -18.67 -27.64
CA ARG A 12 -16.36 -17.69 -27.52
C ARG A 12 -16.80 -16.45 -26.77
N GLU A 13 -17.98 -15.93 -27.09
CA GLU A 13 -18.57 -14.77 -26.40
C GLU A 13 -18.74 -15.05 -24.90
N LEU A 14 -19.29 -16.22 -24.55
CA LEU A 14 -19.46 -16.62 -23.16
C LEU A 14 -18.12 -16.78 -22.40
N LEU A 15 -17.08 -17.28 -23.08
CA LEU A 15 -15.74 -17.37 -22.48
C LEU A 15 -15.13 -15.98 -22.25
N ASP A 16 -15.37 -15.03 -23.14
CA ASP A 16 -14.91 -13.65 -22.98
C ASP A 16 -15.65 -12.94 -21.84
N ASP A 17 -16.95 -13.19 -21.67
CA ASP A 17 -17.73 -12.70 -20.53
C ASP A 17 -17.23 -13.27 -19.19
N ILE A 18 -16.94 -14.57 -19.14
CA ILE A 18 -16.35 -15.21 -17.94
C ILE A 18 -15.01 -14.54 -17.59
N ARG A 19 -14.12 -14.35 -18.57
CA ARG A 19 -12.84 -13.66 -18.36
C ARG A 19 -13.03 -12.21 -17.90
N ALA A 20 -14.03 -11.51 -18.43
CA ALA A 20 -14.34 -10.15 -18.03
C ALA A 20 -14.82 -10.09 -16.56
N ILE A 21 -15.62 -11.06 -16.12
CA ILE A 21 -16.06 -11.19 -14.73
C ILE A 21 -14.85 -11.46 -13.81
N GLU A 22 -14.00 -12.42 -14.16
CA GLU A 22 -12.77 -12.73 -13.40
C GLU A 22 -11.88 -11.48 -13.25
N LEU A 23 -11.67 -10.76 -14.35
CA LEU A 23 -10.88 -9.52 -14.34
C LEU A 23 -11.50 -8.43 -13.46
N ARG A 24 -12.84 -8.31 -13.44
CA ARG A 24 -13.54 -7.36 -12.56
C ARG A 24 -13.41 -7.73 -11.08
N ILE A 25 -13.46 -9.02 -10.76
CA ILE A 25 -13.22 -9.51 -9.39
C ILE A 25 -11.78 -9.18 -8.97
N GLU A 26 -10.79 -9.43 -9.82
CA GLU A 26 -9.39 -9.11 -9.54
C GLU A 26 -9.17 -7.60 -9.35
N ARG A 27 -9.81 -6.76 -10.18
CA ARG A 27 -9.76 -5.29 -10.05
C ARG A 27 -10.33 -4.77 -8.72
N GLY A 28 -11.17 -5.55 -8.04
CA GLY A 28 -11.64 -5.26 -6.68
C GLY A 28 -10.57 -5.36 -5.60
N VAL A 29 -9.38 -5.89 -5.95
CA VAL A 29 -8.26 -6.10 -5.04
C VAL A 29 -7.01 -5.40 -5.59
N CYS A 30 -6.11 -4.93 -4.71
CA CYS A 30 -4.89 -4.30 -5.19
C CYS A 30 -3.99 -5.30 -5.96
N PRO A 31 -3.31 -4.89 -7.07
CA PRO A 31 -2.56 -5.80 -7.94
C PRO A 31 -1.51 -6.66 -7.22
N SER A 32 -0.84 -6.09 -6.21
CA SER A 32 0.15 -6.82 -5.41
C SER A 32 -0.45 -7.96 -4.59
N ARG A 33 -1.72 -7.86 -4.18
CA ARG A 33 -2.43 -8.95 -3.50
C ARG A 33 -2.89 -10.02 -4.49
N VAL A 34 -3.33 -9.63 -5.68
CA VAL A 34 -3.67 -10.57 -6.76
C VAL A 34 -2.45 -11.41 -7.14
N ALA A 35 -1.31 -10.77 -7.42
CA ALA A 35 -0.06 -11.47 -7.72
C ALA A 35 0.39 -12.42 -6.59
N LYS A 36 0.21 -12.00 -5.32
CA LYS A 36 0.53 -12.86 -4.17
C LYS A 36 -0.40 -14.08 -4.09
N ALA A 37 -1.69 -13.90 -4.32
CA ALA A 37 -2.67 -14.99 -4.30
C ALA A 37 -2.36 -16.02 -5.39
N HIS A 38 -2.09 -15.56 -6.62
CA HIS A 38 -1.65 -16.42 -7.73
C HIS A 38 -0.39 -17.21 -7.38
N SER A 39 0.65 -16.56 -6.83
CA SER A 39 1.89 -17.25 -6.44
C SER A 39 1.66 -18.31 -5.35
N VAL A 40 0.79 -18.03 -4.37
CA VAL A 40 0.42 -19.00 -3.34
C VAL A 40 -0.35 -20.17 -3.96
N TRP A 41 -1.26 -19.90 -4.89
CA TRP A 41 -2.02 -20.92 -5.59
C TRP A 41 -1.11 -21.84 -6.42
N THR A 42 -0.17 -21.29 -7.20
CA THR A 42 0.84 -22.09 -7.92
C THR A 42 1.63 -23.00 -6.99
N THR A 43 1.98 -22.51 -5.80
CA THR A 43 2.67 -23.33 -4.80
C THR A 43 1.77 -24.43 -4.22
N CYS A 44 0.47 -24.16 -4.09
CA CYS A 44 -0.52 -25.14 -3.66
C CYS A 44 -0.71 -26.25 -4.70
N VAL A 45 -0.76 -25.89 -5.99
CA VAL A 45 -0.80 -26.85 -7.11
C VAL A 45 0.40 -27.80 -7.03
N ALA A 46 1.61 -27.26 -7.00
CA ALA A 46 2.83 -28.08 -6.90
C ALA A 46 2.88 -28.94 -5.62
N PHE A 47 2.30 -28.46 -4.51
CA PHE A 47 2.16 -29.25 -3.29
C PHE A 47 1.17 -30.42 -3.47
N CYS A 48 0.02 -30.19 -4.10
CA CYS A 48 -0.94 -31.26 -4.39
C CYS A 48 -0.35 -32.30 -5.36
N ASP A 49 0.36 -31.85 -6.40
CA ASP A 49 1.05 -32.72 -7.35
C ASP A 49 2.07 -33.63 -6.63
N SER A 50 2.80 -33.08 -5.66
CA SER A 50 3.76 -33.86 -4.85
C SER A 50 3.12 -34.94 -3.96
N LEU A 51 1.81 -34.82 -3.71
CA LEU A 51 1.00 -35.80 -2.99
C LEU A 51 0.14 -36.65 -3.94
N THR A 52 0.31 -36.52 -5.26
CA THR A 52 -0.52 -37.17 -6.27
C THR A 52 -2.02 -36.85 -6.14
N LEU A 53 -2.35 -35.63 -5.71
CA LEU A 53 -3.71 -35.13 -5.54
C LEU A 53 -4.03 -34.09 -6.62
N ASP A 54 -5.30 -34.02 -7.04
CA ASP A 54 -5.75 -32.93 -7.88
C ASP A 54 -5.76 -31.60 -7.09
N PRO A 55 -5.36 -30.45 -7.68
CA PRO A 55 -5.30 -29.19 -6.95
C PRO A 55 -6.64 -28.69 -6.39
N GLY A 56 -7.75 -29.14 -6.97
CA GLY A 56 -9.11 -28.86 -6.49
C GLY A 56 -9.51 -29.71 -5.29
N LEU A 57 -8.71 -30.73 -4.94
CA LEU A 57 -8.99 -31.74 -3.92
C LEU A 57 -10.39 -32.35 -4.07
N SER A 58 -10.84 -32.52 -5.32
CA SER A 58 -12.18 -32.97 -5.67
C SER A 58 -12.46 -34.42 -5.23
N ALA A 59 -11.41 -35.25 -5.15
CA ALA A 59 -11.49 -36.62 -4.64
C ALA A 59 -11.43 -36.71 -3.10
N VAL A 60 -11.25 -35.59 -2.39
CA VAL A 60 -11.10 -35.56 -0.93
C VAL A 60 -12.36 -35.00 -0.29
N ASP A 61 -13.09 -35.83 0.46
CA ASP A 61 -14.35 -35.43 1.10
C ASP A 61 -14.20 -34.22 2.03
N ASP A 62 -13.14 -34.17 2.83
CA ASP A 62 -12.77 -33.02 3.67
C ASP A 62 -11.32 -32.59 3.40
N PRO A 63 -11.10 -31.50 2.64
CA PRO A 63 -9.76 -31.03 2.32
C PRO A 63 -9.05 -30.35 3.50
N LEU A 64 -9.71 -30.17 4.66
CA LEU A 64 -9.16 -29.42 5.79
C LEU A 64 -7.76 -29.92 6.19
N LEU A 65 -7.57 -31.23 6.38
CA LEU A 65 -6.28 -31.77 6.80
C LEU A 65 -5.17 -31.49 5.79
N ILE A 66 -5.45 -31.56 4.50
CA ILE A 66 -4.49 -31.24 3.43
C ILE A 66 -4.09 -29.75 3.49
N ILE A 67 -5.05 -28.85 3.73
CA ILE A 67 -4.77 -27.42 3.89
C ILE A 67 -3.98 -27.12 5.18
N LEU A 68 -4.26 -27.82 6.28
CA LEU A 68 -3.47 -27.71 7.52
C LEU A 68 -2.04 -28.22 7.32
N LEU A 69 -1.86 -29.30 6.57
CA LEU A 69 -0.54 -29.83 6.21
C LEU A 69 0.23 -28.85 5.32
N PHE A 70 -0.41 -28.31 4.27
CA PHE A 70 0.13 -27.23 3.43
C PHE A 70 0.61 -26.06 4.30
N GLY A 71 -0.26 -25.58 5.20
CA GLY A 71 0.06 -24.49 6.11
C GLY A 71 1.26 -24.78 7.02
N THR A 72 1.35 -26.01 7.53
CA THR A 72 2.47 -26.45 8.39
C THR A 72 3.78 -26.55 7.61
N GLN A 73 3.75 -27.12 6.40
CA GLN A 73 4.90 -27.19 5.49
C GLN A 73 5.37 -25.78 5.09
N TRP A 74 4.41 -24.88 4.82
CA TRP A 74 4.69 -23.48 4.52
C TRP A 74 5.34 -22.79 5.72
N ARG A 75 4.78 -22.96 6.92
CA ARG A 75 5.32 -22.38 8.16
C ARG A 75 6.74 -22.82 8.42
N ARG A 76 7.03 -24.11 8.26
CA ARG A 76 8.39 -24.68 8.41
C ARG A 76 9.36 -24.24 7.32
N GLY A 77 8.86 -23.58 6.27
CA GLY A 77 9.68 -23.10 5.16
C GLY A 77 9.91 -24.13 4.06
N LYS A 78 9.39 -25.37 4.17
CA LYS A 78 9.64 -26.41 3.16
C LYS A 78 9.11 -26.03 1.78
N ILE A 79 7.91 -25.43 1.75
CA ILE A 79 7.26 -24.96 0.51
C ILE A 79 7.18 -23.43 0.40
N ALA A 80 7.57 -22.68 1.44
CA ALA A 80 7.54 -21.23 1.37
C ALA A 80 8.57 -20.68 0.36
N PRO A 81 8.31 -19.53 -0.31
CA PRO A 81 9.17 -19.02 -1.38
C PRO A 81 10.65 -18.84 -1.01
N ARG A 82 10.93 -18.42 0.23
CA ARG A 82 12.30 -18.19 0.72
C ARG A 82 12.95 -19.41 1.37
N LYS A 83 12.30 -20.58 1.34
CA LYS A 83 12.76 -21.83 1.95
C LYS A 83 13.21 -21.71 3.41
N ARG A 84 12.53 -20.85 4.19
CA ARG A 84 12.84 -20.55 5.60
C ARG A 84 11.57 -20.55 6.42
N GLN A 85 11.70 -20.86 7.71
CA GLN A 85 10.58 -20.80 8.64
C GLN A 85 9.98 -19.39 8.65
N VAL A 86 8.65 -19.31 8.64
CA VAL A 86 7.89 -18.06 8.71
C VAL A 86 7.00 -18.04 9.95
N ARG A 87 6.55 -16.85 10.35
CA ARG A 87 5.58 -16.68 11.45
C ARG A 87 4.24 -17.33 11.10
N GLY A 88 3.50 -17.74 12.12
CA GLY A 88 2.17 -18.32 12.01
C GLY A 88 1.21 -17.46 11.17
N ARG A 89 1.25 -16.13 11.32
CA ARG A 89 0.42 -15.21 10.52
C ARG A 89 0.70 -15.29 9.03
N THR A 90 1.95 -15.46 8.63
CA THR A 90 2.33 -15.58 7.21
C THR A 90 1.83 -16.89 6.61
N ALA A 91 1.93 -17.99 7.36
CA ALA A 91 1.39 -19.28 6.94
C ALA A 91 -0.14 -19.27 6.89
N GLU A 92 -0.80 -18.68 7.89
CA GLU A 92 -2.26 -18.47 7.91
C GLU A 92 -2.72 -17.69 6.68
N ASP A 93 -2.03 -16.59 6.33
CA ASP A 93 -2.35 -15.79 5.15
C ASP A 93 -2.24 -16.60 3.86
N ALA A 94 -1.28 -17.53 3.76
CA ALA A 94 -1.15 -18.43 2.61
C ALA A 94 -2.32 -19.43 2.56
N MET A 95 -2.62 -20.10 3.67
CA MET A 95 -3.76 -21.03 3.75
C MET A 95 -5.09 -20.32 3.44
N ARG A 96 -5.23 -19.06 3.89
CA ARG A 96 -6.41 -18.23 3.59
C ARG A 96 -6.54 -17.96 2.09
N GLN A 97 -5.44 -17.62 1.42
CA GLN A 97 -5.44 -17.39 -0.04
C GLN A 97 -5.81 -18.66 -0.81
N VAL A 98 -5.29 -19.82 -0.40
CA VAL A 98 -5.69 -21.11 -1.00
C VAL A 98 -7.20 -21.32 -0.88
N GLY A 99 -7.76 -21.21 0.32
CA GLY A 99 -9.20 -21.45 0.42
C GLY A 99 -10.08 -20.32 -0.16
N GLN A 100 -9.55 -19.09 -0.33
CA GLN A 100 -10.22 -18.09 -1.16
C GLN A 100 -10.27 -18.52 -2.63
N ALA A 101 -9.21 -19.17 -3.15
CA ALA A 101 -9.23 -19.74 -4.48
C ALA A 101 -10.28 -20.85 -4.62
N PHE A 102 -10.42 -21.72 -3.60
CA PHE A 102 -11.52 -22.70 -3.55
C PHE A 102 -12.89 -22.02 -3.67
N SER A 103 -13.13 -20.93 -2.92
CA SER A 103 -14.38 -20.18 -3.03
C SER A 103 -14.59 -19.54 -4.40
N SER A 104 -13.53 -19.02 -5.04
CA SER A 104 -13.61 -18.51 -6.41
C SER A 104 -13.99 -19.59 -7.43
N LEU A 105 -13.62 -20.85 -7.16
CA LEU A 105 -14.01 -22.01 -7.98
C LEU A 105 -15.40 -22.57 -7.61
N GLY A 106 -16.14 -21.91 -6.71
CA GLY A 106 -17.43 -22.39 -6.22
C GLY A 106 -17.36 -23.55 -5.22
N LEU A 107 -16.15 -23.89 -4.74
CA LEU A 107 -15.94 -24.95 -3.76
C LEU A 107 -16.10 -24.43 -2.33
N LEU A 108 -16.43 -25.34 -1.41
CA LEU A 108 -16.54 -25.02 0.01
C LEU A 108 -15.19 -24.51 0.55
N TYR A 109 -15.20 -23.36 1.22
CA TYR A 109 -14.01 -22.79 1.84
C TYR A 109 -13.51 -23.69 2.99
N PRO A 110 -12.33 -24.36 2.89
CA PRO A 110 -11.92 -25.38 3.87
C PRO A 110 -11.69 -24.85 5.29
N ARG A 111 -11.59 -23.52 5.47
CA ARG A 111 -11.50 -22.88 6.78
C ARG A 111 -12.84 -22.91 7.54
N MET A 112 -13.96 -22.89 6.82
CA MET A 112 -15.30 -22.82 7.40
C MET A 112 -15.82 -24.21 7.73
N ASN A 113 -16.53 -24.32 8.85
CA ASN A 113 -17.14 -25.55 9.28
C ASN A 113 -18.30 -25.90 8.34
N ARG A 114 -18.22 -27.07 7.70
CA ARG A 114 -19.25 -27.60 6.80
C ARG A 114 -20.59 -27.82 7.52
N TYR A 115 -20.54 -28.24 8.79
CA TYR A 115 -21.70 -28.65 9.56
C TYR A 115 -22.31 -27.53 10.41
N ALA A 116 -21.59 -26.42 10.59
CA ALA A 116 -22.05 -25.26 11.34
C ALA A 116 -21.70 -23.97 10.58
N PRO A 117 -22.58 -23.51 9.66
CA PRO A 117 -22.35 -22.34 8.84
C PRO A 117 -21.95 -21.11 9.67
N GLY A 118 -21.00 -20.33 9.16
CA GLY A 118 -20.49 -19.14 9.84
C GLY A 118 -19.44 -19.39 10.93
N THR A 119 -19.15 -20.65 11.27
CA THR A 119 -18.11 -20.98 12.26
C THR A 119 -16.83 -21.47 11.59
N MET A 120 -15.67 -21.23 12.24
CA MET A 120 -14.38 -21.74 11.78
C MET A 120 -14.14 -23.17 12.25
N ASN A 121 -13.43 -23.97 11.45
CA ASN A 121 -13.02 -25.31 11.84
C ASN A 121 -12.17 -25.33 13.12
N PHE A 122 -12.52 -26.21 14.06
CA PHE A 122 -11.81 -26.35 15.33
C PHE A 122 -10.31 -26.65 15.15
N PRO A 123 -9.89 -27.62 14.31
CA PRO A 123 -8.46 -27.89 14.08
C PRO A 123 -7.68 -26.68 13.56
N TRP A 124 -8.29 -25.90 12.65
CA TRP A 124 -7.71 -24.67 12.13
C TRP A 124 -7.44 -23.66 13.26
N THR A 125 -8.46 -23.37 14.08
CA THR A 125 -8.31 -22.41 15.18
C THR A 125 -7.26 -22.84 16.21
N ARG A 126 -7.19 -24.14 16.53
CA ARG A 126 -6.21 -24.68 17.48
C ARG A 126 -4.79 -24.63 16.92
N LEU A 127 -4.60 -24.95 15.65
CA LEU A 127 -3.30 -24.85 14.98
C LEU A 127 -2.77 -23.41 15.03
N LEU A 128 -3.61 -22.43 14.65
CA LEU A 128 -3.22 -21.01 14.71
C LEU A 128 -2.90 -20.54 16.13
N LYS A 129 -3.64 -21.00 17.14
CA LYS A 129 -3.34 -20.72 18.55
C LYS A 129 -1.99 -21.30 18.97
N SER A 130 -1.64 -22.51 18.54
CA SER A 130 -0.31 -23.10 18.79
C SER A 130 0.77 -22.22 18.19
N TRP A 131 0.62 -21.85 16.92
CA TRP A 131 1.59 -21.03 16.21
C TRP A 131 1.80 -19.67 16.85
N LYS A 132 0.72 -19.04 17.34
CA LYS A 132 0.79 -17.76 18.07
C LYS A 132 1.57 -17.89 19.39
N LYS A 133 1.49 -19.03 20.08
CA LYS A 133 2.25 -19.29 21.32
C LYS A 133 3.74 -19.53 21.05
N GLU A 134 4.05 -20.18 19.93
CA GLU A 134 5.43 -20.48 19.52
C GLU A 134 6.13 -19.28 18.88
N ASP A 135 5.40 -18.39 18.20
CA ASP A 135 5.97 -17.22 17.57
C ASP A 135 6.50 -16.23 18.62
N PRO A 136 7.68 -15.61 18.40
CA PRO A 136 8.17 -14.57 19.29
C PRO A 136 7.22 -13.36 19.28
N ALA A 137 7.18 -12.65 20.41
CA ALA A 137 6.42 -11.43 20.55
C ALA A 137 6.68 -10.45 19.38
N ALA A 138 5.64 -9.68 19.01
CA ALA A 138 5.78 -8.67 17.97
C ALA A 138 6.82 -7.64 18.42
N GLN A 139 7.82 -7.36 17.57
CA GLN A 139 8.72 -6.24 17.82
C GLN A 139 7.95 -4.94 17.60
N ARG A 140 8.00 -4.05 18.59
CA ARG A 140 7.39 -2.73 18.47
C ARG A 140 8.15 -1.94 17.40
N VAL A 141 7.44 -1.48 16.38
CA VAL A 141 8.00 -0.51 15.44
C VAL A 141 7.98 0.85 16.12
N HIS A 142 9.16 1.45 16.30
CA HIS A 142 9.26 2.78 16.89
C HIS A 142 8.79 3.83 15.89
N PRO A 143 8.07 4.87 16.34
CA PRO A 143 7.70 5.99 15.49
C PRO A 143 8.95 6.71 14.99
N LEU A 144 8.85 7.35 13.83
CA LEU A 144 9.94 8.16 13.28
C LEU A 144 10.24 9.32 14.25
N PRO A 145 11.47 9.42 14.82
CA PRO A 145 11.78 10.49 15.76
C PRO A 145 11.77 11.86 15.07
N LYS A 146 11.20 12.87 15.73
CA LYS A 146 11.19 14.25 15.23
C LYS A 146 12.59 14.84 15.07
N SER A 147 13.57 14.38 15.86
CA SER A 147 14.99 14.73 15.72
C SER A 147 15.54 14.35 14.34
N LEU A 148 15.14 13.18 13.81
CA LEU A 148 15.55 12.73 12.48
C LEU A 148 14.97 13.62 11.37
N LEU A 149 13.70 14.04 11.50
CA LEU A 149 13.08 14.99 10.57
C LEU A 149 13.79 16.35 10.58
N ARG A 150 14.17 16.84 11.77
CA ARG A 150 14.95 18.07 11.90
C ARG A 150 16.34 17.95 11.27
N GLN A 151 17.00 16.80 11.42
CA GLN A 151 18.28 16.55 10.76
C GLN A 151 18.15 16.50 9.24
N ALA A 152 17.09 15.86 8.71
CA ALA A 152 16.78 15.90 7.29
C ALA A 152 16.62 17.34 6.79
N SER A 153 15.91 18.19 7.55
CA SER A 153 15.79 19.62 7.22
C SER A 153 17.14 20.32 7.15
N LYS A 154 18.03 20.11 8.13
CA LYS A 154 19.38 20.70 8.12
C LYS A 154 20.19 20.30 6.87
N LEU A 155 20.06 19.05 6.43
CA LEU A 155 20.75 18.56 5.23
C LEU A 155 20.10 19.10 3.94
N ALA A 156 18.78 19.29 3.94
CA ALA A 156 18.03 19.84 2.81
C ALA A 156 18.27 21.34 2.57
N THR A 157 18.64 22.10 3.62
CA THR A 157 18.92 23.54 3.54
C THR A 157 20.35 23.86 3.09
N LYS A 158 21.26 22.89 3.03
CA LYS A 158 22.63 23.12 2.56
C LYS A 158 22.63 23.61 1.10
N PRO A 159 23.51 24.56 0.72
CA PRO A 159 23.62 25.02 -0.67
C PRO A 159 23.88 23.88 -1.66
N THR A 160 24.65 22.87 -1.23
CA THR A 160 24.99 21.67 -2.01
C THR A 160 23.87 20.63 -2.07
N SER A 161 22.70 20.89 -1.47
CA SER A 161 21.61 19.92 -1.40
C SER A 161 20.88 19.78 -2.73
N THR A 162 20.73 18.53 -3.18
CA THR A 162 20.09 18.20 -4.45
C THR A 162 18.58 18.49 -4.42
N HIS A 163 17.98 18.70 -5.59
CA HIS A 163 16.52 18.84 -5.73
C HIS A 163 15.77 17.63 -5.15
N ALA A 164 16.32 16.42 -5.32
CA ALA A 164 15.77 15.20 -4.75
C ALA A 164 15.78 15.23 -3.21
N ALA A 165 16.88 15.67 -2.58
CA ALA A 165 16.97 15.77 -1.12
C ALA A 165 15.97 16.78 -0.55
N LYS A 166 15.81 17.93 -1.21
CA LYS A 166 14.82 18.95 -0.84
C LYS A 166 13.39 18.40 -0.95
N ALA A 167 13.07 17.69 -2.04
CA ALA A 167 11.78 17.05 -2.24
C ALA A 167 11.52 15.97 -1.18
N MET A 168 12.49 15.09 -0.91
CA MET A 168 12.38 14.07 0.13
C MET A 168 12.13 14.67 1.52
N ASN A 169 12.86 15.73 1.89
CA ASN A 169 12.63 16.40 3.18
C ASN A 169 11.20 16.96 3.29
N ARG A 170 10.69 17.63 2.25
CA ARG A 170 9.32 18.15 2.23
C ARG A 170 8.29 17.02 2.37
N LEU A 171 8.49 15.92 1.65
CA LEU A 171 7.61 14.75 1.71
C LEU A 171 7.66 14.03 3.05
N MET A 172 8.81 14.03 3.74
CA MET A 172 8.93 13.50 5.11
C MET A 172 8.06 14.31 6.09
N TRP A 173 8.13 15.64 6.02
CA TRP A 173 7.28 16.52 6.84
C TRP A 173 5.80 16.41 6.46
N LEU A 174 5.47 16.29 5.17
CA LEU A 174 4.11 16.05 4.71
C LEU A 174 3.55 14.75 5.31
N GLY A 175 4.28 13.63 5.15
CA GLY A 175 3.86 12.34 5.66
C GLY A 175 3.75 12.31 7.19
N PHE A 176 4.67 12.98 7.90
CA PHE A 176 4.63 13.07 9.36
C PHE A 176 3.46 13.91 9.87
N SER A 177 3.23 15.09 9.28
CA SER A 177 2.23 16.04 9.79
C SER A 177 0.79 15.58 9.56
N PHE A 178 0.54 14.91 8.43
CA PHE A 178 -0.78 14.43 8.05
C PHE A 178 -0.95 12.91 8.25
N LEU A 179 0.04 12.25 8.87
CA LEU A 179 0.04 10.80 9.15
C LEU A 179 -0.21 9.93 7.92
N LEU A 180 0.32 10.36 6.77
CA LEU A 180 0.08 9.70 5.49
C LEU A 180 0.80 8.36 5.41
N ARG A 181 0.17 7.41 4.73
CA ARG A 181 0.83 6.16 4.33
C ARG A 181 1.82 6.44 3.20
N PRO A 182 2.94 5.72 3.11
CA PRO A 182 3.91 5.89 2.02
C PRO A 182 3.31 5.90 0.62
N GLY A 183 2.27 5.08 0.35
CA GLY A 183 1.61 5.05 -0.96
C GLY A 183 0.77 6.29 -1.30
N GLU A 184 0.50 7.16 -0.33
CA GLU A 184 -0.27 8.39 -0.52
C GLU A 184 0.64 9.57 -0.90
N PHE A 185 1.95 9.50 -0.62
CA PHE A 185 2.89 10.61 -0.88
C PHE A 185 4.25 10.21 -1.47
N LEU A 186 4.44 8.93 -1.85
CA LEU A 186 5.64 8.44 -2.54
C LEU A 186 5.24 7.62 -3.77
N SER A 187 6.11 7.67 -4.78
CA SER A 187 5.96 6.88 -5.98
C SER A 187 6.35 5.42 -5.74
N LYS A 188 5.49 4.50 -6.21
CA LYS A 188 5.71 3.06 -6.20
C LYS A 188 4.98 2.43 -7.38
N ALA A 189 5.52 1.32 -7.90
CA ALA A 189 4.80 0.51 -8.88
C ALA A 189 3.43 0.07 -8.32
N GLY A 190 2.36 0.44 -9.02
CA GLY A 190 0.99 0.16 -8.59
C GLY A 190 0.44 1.10 -7.51
N THR A 191 1.03 2.27 -7.27
CA THR A 191 0.39 3.33 -6.47
C THR A 191 -0.92 3.73 -7.14
N GLN A 192 -2.05 3.48 -6.47
CA GLN A 192 -3.38 3.72 -7.05
C GLN A 192 -3.92 5.12 -6.76
N PHE A 193 -3.54 5.74 -5.64
CA PHE A 193 -4.16 7.00 -5.17
C PHE A 193 -3.14 7.91 -4.45
N PRO A 194 -2.15 8.48 -5.14
CA PRO A 194 -1.29 9.47 -4.53
C PRO A 194 -2.02 10.80 -4.40
N PHE A 195 -1.67 11.60 -3.38
CA PHE A 195 -2.11 12.97 -3.29
C PHE A 195 -1.59 13.78 -4.48
N LYS A 196 -2.48 14.60 -5.02
CA LYS A 196 -2.25 15.45 -6.20
C LYS A 196 -2.30 16.92 -5.82
N LEU A 197 -1.77 17.75 -6.69
CA LEU A 197 -1.72 19.20 -6.48
C LEU A 197 -3.11 19.82 -6.24
N LYS A 198 -4.13 19.38 -6.99
CA LYS A 198 -5.52 19.82 -6.82
C LYS A 198 -6.16 19.42 -5.48
N GLN A 199 -5.55 18.48 -4.75
CA GLN A 199 -6.04 18.01 -3.46
C GLN A 199 -5.39 18.77 -2.29
N VAL A 200 -4.56 19.78 -2.56
CA VAL A 200 -4.06 20.70 -1.54
C VAL A 200 -4.98 21.91 -1.46
N PHE A 201 -5.27 22.38 -0.26
CA PHE A 201 -5.99 23.65 -0.06
C PHE A 201 -5.25 24.56 0.92
N PHE A 202 -5.47 25.87 0.76
CA PHE A 202 -4.92 26.93 1.59
C PHE A 202 -6.04 27.90 1.97
N CYS A 203 -6.09 28.33 3.22
CA CYS A 203 -6.95 29.41 3.68
C CYS A 203 -6.12 30.66 3.92
N ILE A 204 -6.58 31.78 3.36
CA ILE A 204 -6.04 33.13 3.56
C ILE A 204 -7.23 33.98 3.97
N ASN A 205 -7.27 34.39 5.24
CA ASN A 205 -8.47 35.01 5.83
C ASN A 205 -9.69 34.11 5.59
N ASP A 206 -10.77 34.66 5.03
CA ASP A 206 -12.03 33.95 4.75
C ASP A 206 -12.04 33.24 3.38
N ALA A 207 -10.96 33.29 2.61
CA ALA A 207 -10.88 32.70 1.27
C ALA A 207 -10.09 31.39 1.27
N GLU A 208 -10.66 30.38 0.60
CA GLU A 208 -9.99 29.11 0.33
C GLU A 208 -9.48 29.06 -1.11
N PHE A 209 -8.25 28.58 -1.29
CA PHE A 209 -7.61 28.39 -2.58
C PHE A 209 -7.12 26.96 -2.75
N ARG A 210 -7.32 26.39 -3.94
CA ARG A 210 -6.78 25.08 -4.31
C ARG A 210 -5.32 25.20 -4.74
N GLY A 211 -4.51 24.20 -4.44
CA GLY A 211 -3.05 24.24 -4.66
C GLY A 211 -2.61 24.37 -6.11
N ASP A 212 -3.44 23.97 -7.08
CA ASP A 212 -3.17 24.10 -8.51
C ASP A 212 -3.60 25.45 -9.10
N VAL A 213 -4.40 26.24 -8.39
CA VAL A 213 -4.93 27.53 -8.86
C VAL A 213 -4.49 28.73 -8.03
N ILE A 214 -4.01 28.52 -6.80
CA ILE A 214 -3.57 29.60 -5.93
C ILE A 214 -2.45 30.41 -6.60
N PRO A 215 -2.55 31.75 -6.67
CA PRO A 215 -1.48 32.59 -7.20
C PRO A 215 -0.19 32.46 -6.37
N LEU A 216 0.97 32.35 -7.04
CA LEU A 216 2.28 32.21 -6.38
C LEU A 216 2.58 33.29 -5.32
N ARG A 217 2.11 34.52 -5.55
CA ARG A 217 2.28 35.66 -4.62
C ARG A 217 1.55 35.49 -3.28
N LEU A 218 0.53 34.63 -3.23
CA LEU A 218 -0.26 34.36 -2.03
C LEU A 218 0.27 33.18 -1.20
N LEU A 219 1.18 32.39 -1.77
CA LEU A 219 1.80 31.25 -1.10
C LEU A 219 2.86 31.71 -0.10
N ASP A 220 2.51 32.50 0.91
CA ASP A 220 3.45 33.01 1.93
C ASP A 220 2.98 32.61 3.34
N THR A 221 3.92 32.25 4.21
CA THR A 221 3.62 31.86 5.59
C THR A 221 3.07 32.99 6.46
N SER A 222 3.26 34.25 6.06
CA SER A 222 2.63 35.41 6.69
C SER A 222 1.18 35.63 6.28
N LEU A 223 0.75 35.06 5.14
CA LEU A 223 -0.59 35.22 4.58
C LEU A 223 -1.48 33.99 4.82
N VAL A 224 -0.92 32.80 4.62
CA VAL A 224 -1.66 31.54 4.76
C VAL A 224 -1.83 31.22 6.24
N THR A 225 -3.08 31.18 6.71
CA THR A 225 -3.40 30.90 8.13
C THR A 225 -3.66 29.42 8.38
N PHE A 226 -4.09 28.68 7.37
CA PHE A 226 -4.41 27.26 7.47
C PHE A 226 -4.16 26.55 6.13
N ALA A 227 -3.70 25.30 6.15
CA ALA A 227 -3.47 24.53 4.92
C ALA A 227 -3.66 23.03 5.15
N GLY A 228 -4.04 22.30 4.10
CA GLY A 228 -4.34 20.90 4.26
C GLY A 228 -4.50 20.11 2.97
N LEU A 229 -5.03 18.90 3.14
CA LEU A 229 -5.28 17.92 2.09
C LEU A 229 -6.77 17.55 2.05
N ILE A 230 -7.28 17.35 0.83
CA ILE A 230 -8.63 16.88 0.53
C ILE A 230 -8.57 15.38 0.25
N PHE A 231 -9.21 14.58 1.10
CA PHE A 231 -9.23 13.12 1.02
C PHE A 231 -10.41 12.67 0.16
N GLU A 232 -10.25 12.63 -1.16
CA GLU A 232 -11.31 12.20 -2.09
C GLU A 232 -11.61 10.69 -1.98
N LYS A 233 -10.58 9.85 -1.77
CA LYS A 233 -10.71 8.38 -1.71
C LYS A 233 -9.91 7.74 -0.56
N PRO A 234 -10.21 8.09 0.69
CA PRO A 234 -9.49 7.52 1.82
C PRO A 234 -9.88 6.05 2.02
N LYS A 235 -8.89 5.22 2.37
CA LYS A 235 -9.12 3.80 2.67
C LYS A 235 -10.07 3.56 3.85
N ASN A 236 -10.18 4.53 4.79
CA ASN A 236 -10.89 4.40 6.06
C ASN A 236 -11.64 5.70 6.48
N ALA A 237 -12.07 6.57 5.57
CA ALA A 237 -12.74 7.82 5.95
C ALA A 237 -13.86 8.20 4.97
N VAL A 238 -14.57 9.28 5.27
CA VAL A 238 -15.63 9.82 4.41
C VAL A 238 -14.97 10.47 3.18
N PRO A 239 -15.44 10.17 1.96
CA PRO A 239 -14.99 10.89 0.77
C PRO A 239 -15.11 12.42 0.94
N ASP A 240 -14.15 13.14 0.39
CA ASP A 240 -14.05 14.61 0.37
C ASP A 240 -13.84 15.27 1.75
N GLU A 241 -13.39 14.50 2.74
CA GLU A 241 -12.97 15.06 4.02
C GLU A 241 -11.72 15.95 3.87
N LYS A 242 -11.76 17.14 4.45
CA LYS A 242 -10.61 18.06 4.50
C LYS A 242 -9.91 17.94 5.84
N ILE A 243 -8.63 17.60 5.81
CA ILE A 243 -7.77 17.64 7.00
C ILE A 243 -6.73 18.73 6.78
N GLY A 244 -6.72 19.72 7.66
CA GLY A 244 -5.75 20.81 7.62
C GLY A 244 -5.15 21.11 8.98
N LEU A 245 -4.07 21.88 8.95
CA LEU A 245 -3.32 22.30 10.13
C LEU A 245 -3.10 23.81 10.05
N GLY A 246 -3.13 24.46 11.22
CA GLY A 246 -2.86 25.89 11.34
C GLY A 246 -1.38 26.22 11.13
N THR A 247 -1.12 27.39 10.55
CA THR A 247 0.23 27.93 10.41
C THR A 247 0.83 28.22 11.78
N SER A 248 2.11 27.87 11.95
CA SER A 248 2.89 28.22 13.13
C SER A 248 4.23 28.84 12.75
N PHE A 249 4.87 29.53 13.70
CA PHE A 249 6.20 30.14 13.50
C PHE A 249 7.35 29.15 13.67
N ASN A 250 7.07 27.88 13.91
CA ASN A 250 8.10 26.87 14.15
C ASN A 250 8.65 26.28 12.85
N ALA A 251 9.89 25.77 12.90
CA ALA A 251 10.55 25.16 11.73
C ALA A 251 9.85 23.90 11.20
N ASP A 252 8.99 23.28 12.00
CA ASP A 252 8.16 22.11 11.67
C ASP A 252 6.75 22.49 11.21
N ASN A 253 6.56 23.71 10.71
CA ASN A 253 5.28 24.20 10.23
C ASN A 253 4.77 23.38 9.01
N PRO A 254 3.65 22.65 9.16
CA PRO A 254 3.07 21.86 8.06
C PRO A 254 2.59 22.73 6.90
N THR A 255 2.10 23.95 7.17
CA THR A 255 1.68 24.91 6.15
C THR A 255 2.87 25.35 5.31
N ALA A 256 4.02 25.64 5.94
CA ALA A 256 5.25 26.00 5.22
C ALA A 256 5.72 24.84 4.30
N THR A 257 5.54 23.60 4.74
CA THR A 257 5.84 22.41 3.94
C THR A 257 4.96 22.34 2.70
N LEU A 258 3.63 22.49 2.85
CA LEU A 258 2.70 22.50 1.71
C LEU A 258 2.96 23.67 0.77
N ILE A 259 3.20 24.88 1.28
CA ILE A 259 3.60 26.05 0.50
C ILE A 259 4.83 25.72 -0.35
N ALA A 260 5.87 25.14 0.25
CA ALA A 260 7.11 24.82 -0.45
C ALA A 260 6.92 23.75 -1.53
N ILE A 261 6.05 22.77 -1.31
CA ILE A 261 5.70 21.75 -2.32
C ILE A 261 4.94 22.40 -3.47
N VAL A 262 3.87 23.12 -3.17
CA VAL A 262 2.99 23.73 -4.18
C VAL A 262 3.75 24.76 -5.01
N ARG A 263 4.50 25.65 -4.36
CA ARG A 263 5.33 26.64 -5.06
C ARG A 263 6.35 25.99 -5.99
N HIS A 264 7.02 24.93 -5.54
CA HIS A 264 7.97 24.17 -6.37
C HIS A 264 7.29 23.56 -7.60
N LEU A 265 6.11 22.98 -7.43
CA LEU A 265 5.38 22.36 -8.54
C LEU A 265 4.87 23.43 -9.52
N GLN A 266 4.23 24.49 -9.04
CA GLN A 266 3.69 25.55 -9.90
C GLN A 266 4.74 26.32 -10.70
N GLN A 267 6.02 26.29 -10.31
CA GLN A 267 7.10 26.91 -11.07
C GLN A 267 7.39 26.21 -12.41
N SER A 268 6.94 24.96 -12.59
CA SER A 268 7.15 24.22 -13.84
C SER A 268 5.94 24.31 -14.77
N GLN A 269 6.20 24.51 -16.05
CA GLN A 269 5.17 24.56 -17.10
C GLN A 269 4.46 23.21 -17.34
N HIS A 270 5.06 22.11 -16.88
CA HIS A 270 4.51 20.76 -17.05
C HIS A 270 3.57 20.34 -15.91
N THR A 271 3.34 21.20 -14.93
CA THR A 271 2.50 20.90 -13.78
C THR A 271 1.02 21.10 -14.11
N THR A 272 0.20 20.12 -13.73
CA THR A 272 -1.26 20.19 -13.79
C THR A 272 -1.86 19.91 -12.42
N GLY A 273 -3.17 20.11 -12.25
CA GLY A 273 -3.85 19.74 -11.01
C GLY A 273 -3.73 18.25 -10.66
N ASP A 274 -3.50 17.38 -11.64
CA ASP A 274 -3.31 15.95 -11.44
C ASP A 274 -1.86 15.54 -11.16
N THR A 275 -0.91 16.47 -11.15
CA THR A 275 0.48 16.20 -10.80
C THR A 275 0.58 15.69 -9.36
N PRO A 276 1.17 14.50 -9.12
CA PRO A 276 1.36 13.97 -7.77
C PRO A 276 2.29 14.84 -6.92
N LEU A 277 2.02 14.94 -5.62
CA LEU A 277 2.85 15.72 -4.70
C LEU A 277 4.28 15.18 -4.55
N PHE A 278 4.51 13.90 -4.89
CA PHE A 278 5.85 13.31 -4.90
C PHE A 278 6.73 13.72 -6.08
N THR A 279 6.18 14.47 -7.02
CA THR A 279 6.92 14.95 -8.19
C THR A 279 7.84 16.09 -7.78
N TYR A 280 9.04 16.11 -8.34
CA TYR A 280 9.96 17.23 -8.29
C TYR A 280 10.58 17.44 -9.68
N TYR A 281 11.20 18.58 -9.89
CA TYR A 281 11.86 18.90 -11.15
C TYR A 281 13.36 18.97 -10.90
N SER A 282 14.14 18.32 -11.75
CA SER A 282 15.61 18.39 -11.71
C SER A 282 16.10 19.79 -12.04
N GLU A 283 17.41 20.02 -11.94
CA GLU A 283 18.04 21.28 -12.35
C GLU A 283 17.78 21.63 -13.84
N PHE A 284 17.51 20.61 -14.67
CA PHE A 284 17.18 20.76 -16.09
C PHE A 284 15.67 20.86 -16.36
N GLY A 285 14.84 20.98 -15.32
CA GLY A 285 13.38 21.04 -15.47
C GLY A 285 12.72 19.70 -15.81
N VAL A 286 13.44 18.58 -15.73
CA VAL A 286 12.89 17.25 -16.05
C VAL A 286 12.07 16.74 -14.86
N PRO A 287 10.82 16.30 -15.07
CA PRO A 287 9.99 15.73 -14.00
C PRO A 287 10.61 14.42 -13.48
N CYS A 288 10.75 14.34 -12.17
CA CYS A 288 11.27 13.21 -11.43
C CYS A 288 10.31 12.86 -10.29
N ASN A 289 10.32 11.61 -9.83
CA ASN A 289 9.43 11.16 -8.76
C ASN A 289 10.23 10.67 -7.56
N VAL A 290 9.85 11.10 -6.35
CA VAL A 290 10.41 10.53 -5.13
C VAL A 290 9.79 9.15 -4.89
N THR A 291 10.63 8.12 -4.91
CA THR A 291 10.19 6.73 -4.69
C THR A 291 10.34 6.28 -3.23
N ASP A 292 9.65 5.21 -2.85
CA ASP A 292 9.81 4.58 -1.53
C ASP A 292 11.25 4.11 -1.26
N GLN A 293 11.95 3.64 -2.30
CA GLN A 293 13.35 3.26 -2.23
C GLN A 293 14.27 4.46 -2.01
N MET A 294 14.04 5.57 -2.72
CA MET A 294 14.80 6.82 -2.52
C MET A 294 14.64 7.32 -1.08
N MET A 295 13.39 7.39 -0.60
CA MET A 295 13.09 7.82 0.76
C MET A 295 13.78 6.94 1.81
N THR A 296 13.75 5.62 1.63
CA THR A 296 14.40 4.67 2.54
C THR A 296 15.92 4.88 2.58
N LYS A 297 16.56 5.07 1.42
CA LYS A 297 18.01 5.36 1.34
C LYS A 297 18.35 6.69 2.01
N TYR A 298 17.54 7.72 1.77
CA TYR A 298 17.73 9.03 2.37
C TYR A 298 17.59 8.99 3.90
N LEU A 299 16.54 8.34 4.42
CA LEU A 299 16.35 8.16 5.87
C LEU A 299 17.54 7.47 6.55
N ARG A 300 18.12 6.45 5.92
CA ARG A 300 19.32 5.78 6.43
C ARG A 300 20.53 6.73 6.45
N ALA A 301 20.73 7.48 5.38
CA ALA A 301 21.81 8.47 5.32
C ALA A 301 21.66 9.58 6.38
N VAL A 302 20.42 10.07 6.58
CA VAL A 302 20.12 11.04 7.63
C VAL A 302 20.42 10.44 9.00
N ALA A 303 19.99 9.19 9.26
CA ALA A 303 20.20 8.53 10.55
C ALA A 303 21.68 8.34 10.89
N LEU A 304 22.53 8.02 9.92
CA LEU A 304 23.98 7.93 10.09
C LEU A 304 24.66 9.28 10.36
N SER A 305 23.96 10.40 10.09
CA SER A 305 24.45 11.75 10.34
C SER A 305 23.98 12.35 11.67
N VAL A 306 23.18 11.60 12.45
CA VAL A 306 22.77 12.02 13.80
C VAL A 306 23.87 11.59 14.75
N GLU A 307 24.47 12.54 15.47
CA GLU A 307 25.36 12.22 16.59
C GLU A 307 24.55 11.46 17.64
N VAL A 308 25.06 10.30 18.04
CA VAL A 308 24.47 9.52 19.13
C VAL A 308 25.15 10.03 20.40
N ASP A 309 24.39 10.73 21.24
CA ASP A 309 24.80 11.02 22.62
C ASP A 309 25.00 9.72 23.42
#